data_AF-A0A9W8FJG9-F1
#
_entry.id   AF-A0A9W8FJG9-F1
#
_cell.length_a   1.000
_cell.length_b   1.000
_cell.length_c   1.000
_cell.angle_alpha   90.00
_cell.angle_beta   90.00
_cell.angle_gamma   90.00
#
_symmetry.space_group_name_H-M   'P 1'
#
loop_
_entity.id
_entity.type
_entity.pdbx_description
1 polymer ?
#
loop_
_entity_poly.entity_id
_entity_poly.type
_entity_poly.pdbx_seq_one_letter_code
_entity_poly.pdbx_strand_id
1 'polypeptide(L)'
;MFKSWIAIAAAVICGAASTAYAIDFHSEEAAKCAINHWDEIRAIADPKLSMMDSILPKAGAQRIKDLLGGQNHLPTNPPSREWLARASDAIPEPVMNMFGRDIINKCMSDGH
;
A
#
# COMPACT_ATOMS: atom_id res chain seq x y z
N MET A 1 31.85 -22.60 43.75
CA MET A 1 31.81 -21.44 42.83
C MET A 1 31.37 -21.93 41.47
N PHE A 2 30.08 -21.82 41.14
CA PHE A 2 29.56 -22.18 39.82
C PHE A 2 29.05 -20.89 39.15
N LYS A 3 29.74 -20.46 38.10
CA LYS A 3 29.45 -19.26 37.32
C LYS A 3 28.33 -19.58 36.33
N SER A 4 27.09 -19.18 36.66
CA SER A 4 26.01 -19.04 35.70
C SER A 4 26.32 -17.94 34.69
N TRP A 5 26.26 -18.26 33.40
CA TRP A 5 26.10 -17.26 32.34
C TRP A 5 24.99 -17.75 31.40
N ILE A 6 23.78 -17.33 31.73
CA ILE A 6 22.63 -17.36 30.81
C ILE A 6 22.78 -16.10 29.95
N ALA A 7 23.22 -16.26 28.71
CA ALA A 7 23.10 -15.23 27.68
C ALA A 7 21.88 -15.60 26.82
N ILE A 8 20.68 -15.37 27.33
CA ILE A 8 19.47 -15.43 26.49
C ILE A 8 19.37 -14.07 25.80
N ALA A 9 19.44 -14.16 24.48
CA ALA A 9 19.38 -13.08 23.53
C ALA A 9 18.27 -12.07 23.86
N ALA A 10 18.68 -10.82 24.07
CA ALA A 10 17.83 -9.67 23.85
C ALA A 10 17.64 -9.48 22.33
N ALA A 11 16.92 -10.41 21.70
CA ALA A 11 16.28 -10.11 20.43
C ALA A 11 15.00 -9.36 20.79
N VAL A 12 15.11 -8.03 20.77
CA VAL A 12 13.98 -7.13 20.62
C VAL A 12 13.30 -7.53 19.32
N ILE A 13 12.37 -8.48 19.40
CA ILE A 13 11.36 -8.64 18.39
C ILE A 13 10.47 -7.44 18.63
N CYS A 14 10.65 -6.40 17.81
CA CYS A 14 9.64 -5.38 17.55
C CYS A 14 8.39 -6.09 17.03
N GLY A 15 7.68 -6.76 17.94
CA GLY A 15 6.45 -7.47 17.68
C GLY A 15 5.39 -6.42 17.41
N ALA A 16 4.99 -6.36 16.15
CA ALA A 16 3.77 -5.75 15.67
C ALA A 16 3.51 -4.35 16.22
N ALA A 17 4.04 -3.34 15.53
CA ALA A 17 3.35 -2.06 15.49
C ALA A 17 1.99 -2.29 14.79
N SER A 18 0.99 -2.69 15.56
CA SER A 18 -0.43 -2.65 15.21
C SER A 18 -0.89 -1.21 15.17
N THR A 19 -0.34 -0.51 14.19
CA THR A 19 -0.73 0.80 13.77
C THR A 19 -1.16 0.61 12.33
N ALA A 20 -2.37 1.02 12.02
CA ALA A 20 -2.90 1.08 10.67
C ALA A 20 -2.11 2.11 9.85
N TYR A 21 -0.82 1.87 9.66
CA TYR A 21 0.03 2.67 8.80
C TYR A 21 -0.42 2.44 7.36
N ALA A 22 -0.56 3.53 6.61
CA ALA A 22 -0.60 3.52 5.17
C ALA A 22 0.34 2.44 4.62
N ILE A 23 -0.12 1.72 3.61
CA ILE A 23 0.77 0.84 2.85
C ILE A 23 1.92 1.69 2.32
N ASP A 24 3.14 1.37 2.72
CA ASP A 24 4.33 2.04 2.21
C ASP A 24 4.73 1.42 0.86
N PHE A 25 4.20 1.97 -0.23
CA PHE A 25 4.57 1.55 -1.59
C PHE A 25 6.02 1.93 -1.98
N HIS A 26 6.77 2.62 -1.12
CA HIS A 26 8.22 2.80 -1.31
C HIS A 26 9.00 1.52 -0.96
N SER A 27 8.44 0.65 -0.11
CA SER A 27 9.01 -0.67 0.18
C SER A 27 8.96 -1.60 -1.04
N GLU A 28 9.95 -2.48 -1.16
CA GLU A 28 10.00 -3.43 -2.27
C GLU A 28 8.88 -4.47 -2.15
N GLU A 29 8.59 -4.91 -0.93
CA GLU A 29 7.60 -5.92 -0.58
C GLU A 29 6.17 -5.45 -0.93
N ALA A 30 5.78 -4.24 -0.50
CA ALA A 30 4.46 -3.70 -0.81
C ALA A 30 4.29 -3.49 -2.33
N ALA A 31 5.34 -3.02 -3.01
CA ALA A 31 5.31 -2.84 -4.45
C ALA A 31 5.17 -4.19 -5.19
N LYS A 32 5.91 -5.23 -4.77
CA LYS A 32 5.77 -6.59 -5.31
C LYS A 32 4.35 -7.12 -5.11
N CYS A 33 3.80 -6.99 -3.91
CA CYS A 33 2.43 -7.42 -3.62
C CYS A 33 1.41 -6.68 -4.50
N ALA A 34 1.56 -5.37 -4.65
CA ALA A 34 0.67 -4.57 -5.49
C ALA A 34 0.74 -4.96 -6.98
N ILE A 35 1.94 -5.26 -7.49
CA ILE A 35 2.15 -5.72 -8.86
C ILE A 35 1.54 -7.11 -9.08
N ASN A 36 1.76 -8.04 -8.15
CA ASN A 36 1.28 -9.42 -8.25
C ASN A 36 -0.24 -9.53 -8.15
N HIS A 37 -0.87 -8.62 -7.39
CA HIS A 37 -2.32 -8.60 -7.19
C HIS A 37 -3.00 -7.41 -7.90
N TRP A 38 -2.37 -6.88 -8.95
CA TRP A 38 -2.83 -5.67 -9.60
C TRP A 38 -4.25 -5.77 -10.14
N ASP A 39 -4.63 -6.91 -10.74
CA ASP A 39 -5.98 -7.11 -11.26
C ASP A 39 -7.05 -7.10 -10.15
N GLU A 40 -6.75 -7.65 -8.97
CA GLU A 40 -7.63 -7.62 -7.82
C GLU A 40 -7.78 -6.19 -7.27
N ILE A 41 -6.66 -5.46 -7.20
CA ILE A 41 -6.63 -4.04 -6.82
C ILE A 41 -7.51 -3.23 -7.77
N ARG A 42 -7.37 -3.42 -9.08
CA ARG A 42 -8.19 -2.75 -10.11
C ARG A 42 -9.67 -3.06 -9.98
N ALA A 43 -10.03 -4.32 -9.78
CA ALA A 43 -11.43 -4.73 -9.63
C ALA A 43 -12.13 -4.02 -8.45
N ILE A 44 -11.39 -3.72 -7.38
CA ILE A 44 -11.89 -2.99 -6.21
C ILE A 44 -11.84 -1.47 -6.43
N ALA A 45 -10.79 -0.98 -7.08
CA ALA A 45 -10.48 0.43 -7.23
C ALA A 45 -11.32 1.13 -8.31
N ASP A 46 -11.37 0.55 -9.52
CA ASP A 46 -11.95 1.18 -10.70
C ASP A 46 -13.40 1.64 -10.49
N PRO A 47 -14.31 0.85 -9.87
CA PRO A 47 -15.68 1.29 -9.60
C PRO A 47 -15.74 2.53 -8.69
N LYS A 48 -14.76 2.66 -7.77
CA LYS A 48 -14.69 3.74 -6.77
C LYS A 48 -14.01 5.00 -7.32
N LEU A 49 -13.26 4.91 -8.42
CA LEU A 49 -12.58 6.08 -9.02
C LEU A 49 -13.57 7.19 -9.39
N SER A 50 -14.75 6.81 -9.89
CA SER A 50 -15.83 7.75 -10.20
C SER A 50 -16.33 8.55 -8.98
N MET A 51 -16.16 8.02 -7.78
CA MET A 51 -16.59 8.65 -6.53
C MET A 51 -15.51 9.54 -5.92
N MET A 52 -14.28 9.51 -6.43
CA MET A 52 -13.15 10.21 -5.83
C MET A 52 -13.31 11.73 -5.81
N ASP A 53 -13.89 12.31 -6.86
CA ASP A 53 -14.18 13.75 -6.92
C ASP A 53 -15.14 14.20 -5.80
N SER A 54 -15.94 13.27 -5.24
CA SER A 54 -16.88 13.54 -4.15
C SER A 54 -16.28 13.28 -2.76
N ILE A 55 -15.25 12.43 -2.68
CA ILE A 55 -14.67 11.95 -1.40
C ILE A 55 -13.38 12.71 -1.07
N LEU A 56 -12.63 13.14 -2.09
CA LEU A 56 -11.35 13.79 -1.92
C LEU A 56 -11.45 15.32 -1.98
N PRO A 57 -10.56 16.02 -1.26
CA PRO A 57 -10.31 17.43 -1.53
C PRO A 57 -9.89 17.61 -2.99
N LYS A 58 -10.27 18.75 -3.60
CA LYS A 58 -9.96 19.07 -5.01
C LYS A 58 -8.50 18.82 -5.40
N ALA A 59 -7.56 19.13 -4.51
CA ALA A 59 -6.13 18.91 -4.74
C ALA A 59 -5.77 17.41 -4.86
N GLY A 60 -6.36 16.54 -4.04
CA GLY A 60 -6.15 15.09 -4.12
C GLY A 60 -6.80 14.51 -5.38
N ALA A 61 -8.04 14.91 -5.68
CA ALA A 61 -8.74 14.48 -6.88
C ALA A 61 -7.99 14.87 -8.16
N GLN A 62 -7.45 16.09 -8.23
CA GLN A 62 -6.65 16.54 -9.37
C GLN A 62 -5.35 15.73 -9.51
N ARG A 63 -4.63 15.46 -8.41
CA ARG A 63 -3.42 14.65 -8.45
C ARG A 63 -3.67 13.24 -9.00
N ILE A 64 -4.79 12.63 -8.65
CA ILE A 64 -5.19 11.32 -9.20
C ILE A 64 -5.51 11.43 -10.69
N LYS A 65 -6.25 12.47 -11.10
CA LYS A 65 -6.52 12.70 -12.54
C LYS A 65 -5.23 12.85 -13.34
N ASP A 66 -4.25 13.58 -12.79
CA ASP A 66 -2.94 13.76 -13.43
C ASP A 66 -2.18 12.42 -13.50
N LEU A 67 -2.22 11.62 -12.42
CA LEU A 67 -1.57 10.31 -12.34
C LEU A 67 -2.18 9.29 -13.31
N LEU A 68 -3.49 9.35 -13.53
CA LEU A 68 -4.25 8.53 -14.48
C LEU A 68 -4.24 9.09 -15.91
N GLY A 69 -3.62 10.25 -16.15
CA GLY A 69 -3.61 10.90 -17.46
C GLY A 69 -5.02 11.24 -17.98
N GLY A 70 -5.95 11.57 -17.07
CA GLY A 70 -7.35 11.85 -17.39
C GLY A 70 -8.25 10.62 -17.58
N GLN A 71 -7.71 9.41 -17.37
CA GLN A 71 -8.51 8.18 -17.39
C GLN A 71 -9.33 8.02 -16.11
N ASN A 72 -10.43 7.27 -16.23
CA ASN A 72 -11.35 6.94 -15.13
C ASN A 72 -11.19 5.48 -14.64
N HIS A 73 -10.06 4.85 -14.98
CA HIS A 73 -9.68 3.49 -14.62
C HIS A 73 -8.17 3.45 -14.35
N LEU A 74 -7.76 2.53 -13.49
CA LEU A 74 -6.36 2.19 -13.30
C LEU A 74 -5.79 1.51 -14.56
N PRO A 75 -4.48 1.68 -14.85
CA PRO A 75 -3.85 1.08 -16.02
C PRO A 75 -4.01 -0.44 -16.04
N THR A 76 -4.25 -1.01 -17.23
CA THR A 76 -4.50 -2.45 -17.37
C THR A 76 -3.31 -3.31 -16.94
N ASN A 77 -2.10 -2.89 -17.30
CA ASN A 77 -0.88 -3.59 -16.90
C ASN A 77 -0.41 -3.08 -15.53
N PRO A 78 0.24 -3.94 -14.73
CA PRO A 78 0.85 -3.52 -13.48
C PRO A 78 1.82 -2.36 -13.70
N PRO A 79 1.70 -1.26 -12.94
CA PRO A 79 2.57 -0.11 -13.07
C PRO A 79 3.94 -0.40 -12.45
N SER A 80 4.92 0.45 -12.74
CA SER A 80 6.23 0.35 -12.09
C SER A 80 6.14 0.71 -10.60
N ARG A 81 7.12 0.24 -9.81
CA ARG A 81 7.26 0.64 -8.40
C ARG A 81 7.30 2.16 -8.22
N GLU A 82 7.98 2.88 -9.11
CA GLU A 82 8.07 4.34 -9.05
C GLU A 82 6.71 5.01 -9.29
N TRP A 83 5.86 4.42 -10.11
CA TRP A 83 4.49 4.90 -10.27
C TRP A 83 3.68 4.62 -9.00
N LEU A 84 3.80 3.44 -8.39
CA LEU A 84 3.12 3.10 -7.13
C LEU A 84 3.53 4.02 -5.98
N ALA A 85 4.82 4.32 -5.85
CA ALA A 85 5.34 5.29 -4.88
C ALA A 85 4.74 6.69 -5.11
N ARG A 86 4.75 7.18 -6.35
CA ARG A 86 4.12 8.48 -6.69
C ARG A 86 2.62 8.49 -6.45
N ALA A 87 1.93 7.38 -6.70
CA ALA A 87 0.52 7.23 -6.40
C ALA A 87 0.26 7.33 -4.89
N SER A 88 1.09 6.67 -4.09
CA SER A 88 1.04 6.76 -2.62
C SER A 88 1.29 8.18 -2.10
N ASP A 89 2.21 8.93 -2.71
CA ASP A 89 2.49 10.33 -2.34
C ASP A 89 1.36 11.30 -2.78
N ALA A 90 0.66 10.94 -3.85
CA ALA A 90 -0.38 11.75 -4.47
C ALA A 90 -1.76 11.55 -3.83
N ILE A 91 -2.04 10.33 -3.38
CA ILE A 91 -3.34 9.88 -2.90
C ILE A 91 -3.34 9.91 -1.37
N PRO A 92 -4.29 10.60 -0.74
CA PRO A 92 -4.43 10.54 0.71
C PRO A 92 -4.57 9.09 1.21
N GLU A 93 -3.85 8.77 2.28
CA GLU A 93 -3.82 7.44 2.90
C GLU A 93 -5.19 6.76 3.06
N PRO A 94 -6.28 7.44 3.49
CA PRO A 94 -7.60 6.81 3.57
C PRO A 94 -8.08 6.22 2.23
N VAL A 95 -7.70 6.84 1.13
CA VAL A 95 -8.08 6.43 -0.24
C VAL A 95 -7.12 5.37 -0.77
N MET A 96 -5.82 5.46 -0.50
CA MET A 96 -4.90 4.33 -0.76
C MET A 96 -5.36 3.07 -0.05
N ASN A 97 -5.85 3.22 1.18
CA ASN A 97 -6.37 2.11 1.96
C ASN A 97 -7.64 1.48 1.36
N MET A 98 -8.42 2.22 0.56
CA MET A 98 -9.61 1.71 -0.13
C MET A 98 -9.29 0.90 -1.40
N PHE A 99 -8.07 1.02 -1.93
CA PHE A 99 -7.68 0.43 -3.21
C PHE A 99 -7.08 -0.96 -3.13
N GLY A 100 -6.65 -1.40 -1.94
CA GLY A 100 -6.06 -2.73 -1.84
C GLY A 100 -5.34 -3.02 -0.54
N ARG A 101 -5.62 -2.27 0.54
CA ARG A 101 -4.95 -2.49 1.83
C ARG A 101 -5.05 -3.93 2.29
N ASP A 102 -6.24 -4.51 2.23
CA ASP A 102 -6.45 -5.85 2.74
C ASP A 102 -5.71 -6.89 1.87
N ILE A 103 -5.65 -6.68 0.56
CA ILE A 103 -4.89 -7.52 -0.39
C ILE A 103 -3.39 -7.43 -0.09
N ILE A 104 -2.85 -6.22 0.01
CA ILE A 104 -1.41 -5.99 0.19
C ILE A 104 -0.97 -6.41 1.59
N ASN A 105 -1.74 -6.10 2.63
CA ASN A 105 -1.46 -6.54 3.99
C ASN A 105 -1.49 -8.07 4.11
N LYS A 106 -2.45 -8.72 3.45
CA LYS A 106 -2.49 -10.18 3.40
C LYS A 106 -1.25 -10.74 2.70
N CYS A 107 -0.92 -10.22 1.52
CA CYS A 107 0.27 -10.65 0.78
C CYS A 107 1.57 -10.46 1.57
N MET A 108 1.73 -9.34 2.28
CA MET A 108 2.91 -9.09 3.13
C MET A 108 2.93 -9.99 4.37
N SER A 109 1.77 -10.37 4.91
CA SER A 109 1.66 -11.26 6.07
C SER A 109 1.89 -12.72 5.72
N ASP A 110 1.47 -13.15 4.53
CA ASP A 110 1.63 -14.54 4.04
C ASP A 110 3.05 -14.82 3.51
N GLY A 111 3.88 -13.78 3.31
CA GLY A 111 5.26 -13.86 2.83
C GLY A 111 6.33 -14.10 3.91
N HIS A 112 5.92 -14.40 5.15
CA HIS A 112 6.79 -14.63 6.32
C HIS A 112 6.55 -15.99 6.98
#